data_AF-A0A3P7AIB7-F1
#
_entry.id   AF-A0A3P7AIB7-F1
#
_cell.length_a   1.000
_cell.length_b   1.000
_cell.length_c   1.000
_cell.angle_alpha   90.00
_cell.angle_beta   90.00
_cell.angle_gamma   90.00
#
_symmetry.space_group_name_H-M   'P 1'
#
loop_
_entity.id
_entity.type
_entity.pdbx_description
1 polymer ?
#
loop_
_entity_poly.entity_id
_entity_poly.type
_entity_poly.pdbx_seq_one_letter_code
_entity_poly.pdbx_strand_id
1 'polypeptide(L)'
;MEYSFLSAFDCNGTLSNPDAREKVLNYHNEQRKLVADGDMHNKAGYIPQAGNMEKMIYDCELESKAEAEITSCPTTDKFAGLTTAYNYEKMAEGKAPLDAATTWVTTYTDGSVAWPRKNILTATQLGNRKFPKFGKMINANATAVGCAYKDCTFNAAKEAIILCVYDAA
;
A
#
# COMPACT_ATOMS: atom_id res chain seq x y z
N MET A 1 13.36 -14.70 27.33
CA MET A 1 14.11 -14.65 26.06
C MET A 1 13.72 -13.33 25.44
N GLU A 2 14.52 -12.29 25.68
CA GLU A 2 14.31 -10.97 25.10
C GLU A 2 14.62 -11.07 23.61
N TYR A 3 13.58 -11.03 22.78
CA TYR A 3 13.76 -10.81 21.35
C TYR A 3 14.21 -9.37 21.19
N SER A 4 15.49 -9.16 20.89
CA SER A 4 16.03 -7.86 20.51
C SER A 4 15.41 -7.43 19.18
N PHE A 5 14.27 -6.73 19.22
CA PHE A 5 13.71 -5.99 18.09
C PHE A 5 14.50 -4.69 17.86
N LEU A 6 15.79 -4.81 17.60
CA LEU A 6 16.69 -3.73 17.16
C LEU A 6 17.17 -4.15 15.76
N SER A 7 16.87 -3.53 14.61
CA SER A 7 16.13 -2.33 14.21
C SER A 7 15.54 -2.58 12.81
N ALA A 8 14.22 -2.79 12.68
CA ALA A 8 13.58 -3.39 11.50
C ALA A 8 13.44 -2.49 10.25
N PHE A 9 14.22 -1.40 10.15
CA PHE A 9 14.06 -0.37 9.11
C PHE A 9 15.38 0.21 8.61
N ASP A 10 16.48 -0.54 8.71
CA ASP A 10 17.81 -0.15 8.23
C ASP A 10 17.94 -0.29 6.71
N CYS A 11 16.99 0.32 5.99
CA CYS A 11 17.01 0.40 4.54
C CYS A 11 17.79 1.66 4.11
N ASN A 12 18.58 1.54 3.04
CA ASN A 12 19.39 2.62 2.49
C ASN A 12 18.65 3.54 1.50
N GLY A 13 17.31 3.50 1.47
CA GLY A 13 16.48 4.24 0.51
C GLY A 13 16.13 5.66 0.94
N THR A 14 15.44 6.40 0.04
CA THR A 14 15.09 7.83 0.21
C THR A 14 14.06 8.13 1.29
N LEU A 15 13.40 7.11 1.84
CA LEU A 15 12.52 7.26 3.00
C LEU A 15 13.34 7.64 4.24
N SER A 16 13.39 8.95 4.49
CA SER A 16 14.39 9.60 5.33
C SER A 16 14.19 9.47 6.85
N ASN A 17 13.36 8.53 7.32
CA ASN A 17 13.30 8.18 8.75
C ASN A 17 12.67 6.78 8.93
N PRO A 18 13.22 5.89 9.79
CA PRO A 18 12.54 4.70 10.30
C PRO A 18 11.06 4.92 10.66
N ASP A 19 10.71 6.10 11.18
CA ASP A 19 9.33 6.48 11.53
C ASP A 19 8.36 6.43 10.33
N ALA A 20 8.79 6.79 9.12
CA ALA A 20 7.91 6.74 7.94
C ALA A 20 7.62 5.31 7.50
N ARG A 21 8.63 4.43 7.57
CA ARG A 21 8.50 2.99 7.25
C ARG A 21 7.62 2.29 8.29
N GLU A 22 7.84 2.60 9.57
CA GLU A 22 7.03 2.08 10.67
C GLU A 22 5.57 2.51 10.54
N LYS A 23 5.31 3.79 10.29
CA LYS A 23 3.95 4.32 10.13
C LYS A 23 3.18 3.66 9.00
N VAL A 24 3.79 3.54 7.81
CA VAL A 24 3.10 2.91 6.68
C VAL A 24 2.90 1.41 6.92
N LEU A 25 3.88 0.71 7.51
CA LEU A 25 3.76 -0.71 7.87
C LEU A 25 2.63 -0.95 8.89
N ASN A 26 2.64 -0.17 9.97
CA ASN A 26 1.64 -0.27 11.03
C ASN A 26 0.25 0.00 10.47
N TYR A 27 0.10 1.03 9.63
CA TYR A 27 -1.18 1.33 9.01
C TYR A 27 -1.70 0.18 8.13
N HIS A 28 -0.86 -0.44 7.29
CA HIS A 28 -1.25 -1.64 6.52
C HIS A 28 -1.73 -2.76 7.45
N ASN A 29 -0.96 -3.05 8.49
CA ASN A 29 -1.26 -4.11 9.44
C ASN A 29 -2.52 -3.86 10.27
N GLU A 30 -2.81 -2.60 10.63
CA GLU A 30 -4.05 -2.20 11.28
C GLU A 30 -5.26 -2.46 10.37
N GLN A 31 -5.19 -2.08 9.09
CA GLN A 31 -6.30 -2.32 8.16
C GLN A 31 -6.51 -3.82 7.89
N ARG A 32 -5.42 -4.56 7.73
CA ARG A 32 -5.45 -6.03 7.58
C ARG A 32 -6.08 -6.69 8.80
N LYS A 33 -5.71 -6.23 10.01
CA LYS A 33 -6.31 -6.71 11.26
C LYS A 33 -7.82 -6.45 11.32
N LEU A 34 -8.27 -5.23 10.97
CA LEU A 34 -9.70 -4.91 10.93
C LEU A 34 -10.48 -5.83 9.97
N VAL A 35 -9.89 -6.21 8.83
CA VAL A 35 -10.49 -7.21 7.92
C VAL A 35 -10.47 -8.61 8.53
N ALA A 36 -9.37 -8.99 9.18
CA ALA A 36 -9.21 -10.29 9.83
C ALA A 36 -10.17 -10.51 11.01
N ASP A 37 -10.53 -9.42 11.70
CA ASP A 37 -11.47 -9.42 12.82
C ASP A 37 -12.93 -9.29 12.35
N GLY A 38 -13.16 -8.89 11.10
CA GLY A 38 -14.50 -8.65 10.54
C GLY A 38 -15.09 -7.27 10.89
N ASP A 39 -14.25 -6.34 11.34
CA ASP A 39 -14.65 -4.99 11.78
C ASP A 39 -14.53 -3.93 10.67
N MET A 40 -13.82 -4.24 9.58
CA MET A 40 -13.70 -3.37 8.42
C MET A 40 -15.03 -3.26 7.68
N HIS A 41 -15.48 -2.03 7.39
CA HIS A 41 -16.74 -1.75 6.71
C HIS A 41 -16.68 -0.48 5.86
N ASN A 42 -17.66 -0.36 4.97
CA ASN A 42 -17.97 0.90 4.28
C ASN A 42 -19.48 1.18 4.40
N LYS A 43 -19.99 2.18 3.66
CA LYS A 43 -21.42 2.56 3.70
C LYS A 43 -22.38 1.48 3.19
N ALA A 44 -21.87 0.46 2.48
CA ALA A 44 -22.66 -0.69 2.02
C ALA A 44 -22.61 -1.89 3.00
N GLY A 45 -21.78 -1.84 4.03
CA GLY A 45 -21.69 -2.85 5.08
C GLY A 45 -20.27 -3.36 5.33
N TYR A 46 -20.20 -4.42 6.13
CA TYR A 46 -18.96 -5.07 6.53
C TYR A 46 -18.32 -5.87 5.40
N ILE A 47 -16.99 -5.91 5.42
CA ILE A 47 -16.18 -6.82 4.64
C ILE A 47 -16.19 -8.19 5.33
N PRO A 48 -16.35 -9.31 4.60
CA PRO A 48 -16.24 -10.64 5.18
C PRO A 48 -14.88 -10.87 5.83
N GLN A 49 -14.91 -11.45 7.03
CA GLN A 49 -13.72 -11.82 7.80
C GLN A 49 -12.72 -12.64 6.97
N ALA A 50 -11.42 -12.39 7.15
CA ALA A 50 -10.35 -13.17 6.54
C ALA A 50 -9.60 -14.03 7.59
N GLY A 51 -9.71 -15.36 7.49
CA GLY A 51 -9.12 -16.28 8.48
C GLY A 51 -7.62 -16.53 8.34
N ASN A 52 -6.99 -16.09 7.24
CA ASN A 52 -5.57 -16.30 6.93
C ASN A 52 -4.84 -14.99 6.62
N MET A 53 -5.15 -13.93 7.36
CA MET A 53 -4.57 -12.60 7.17
C MET A 53 -3.33 -12.40 8.05
N GLU A 54 -2.16 -12.73 7.52
CA GLU A 54 -0.90 -12.59 8.26
C GLU A 54 -0.44 -11.12 8.39
N LYS A 55 0.32 -10.84 9.45
CA LYS A 55 0.96 -9.53 9.64
C LYS A 55 2.08 -9.37 8.60
N MET A 56 2.06 -8.27 7.85
CA MET A 56 3.15 -7.90 6.95
C MET A 56 4.40 -7.47 7.71
N ILE A 57 5.56 -7.77 7.14
CA ILE A 57 6.84 -7.16 7.48
C ILE A 57 7.21 -6.06 6.49
N TYR A 58 8.15 -5.20 6.86
CA TYR A 58 8.73 -4.24 5.93
C TYR A 58 9.95 -4.84 5.24
N ASP A 59 10.05 -4.69 3.93
CA ASP A 59 11.09 -5.28 3.11
C ASP A 59 11.87 -4.20 2.34
N CYS A 60 13.16 -4.10 2.65
CA CYS A 60 14.05 -3.11 2.05
C CYS A 60 14.34 -3.39 0.56
N GLU A 61 14.25 -4.63 0.08
CA GLU A 61 14.39 -4.97 -1.34
C GLU A 61 13.16 -4.51 -2.13
N LEU A 62 11.96 -4.66 -1.55
CA LEU A 62 10.73 -4.10 -2.14
C LEU A 62 10.77 -2.57 -2.17
N GLU A 63 11.25 -1.91 -1.12
CA GLU A 63 11.49 -0.46 -1.10
C GLU A 63 12.49 -0.06 -2.21
N SER A 64 13.60 -0.77 -2.33
CA SER A 64 14.62 -0.49 -3.36
C SER A 64 14.07 -0.63 -4.78
N LYS A 65 13.22 -1.65 -5.03
CA LYS A 65 12.52 -1.82 -6.31
C LYS A 65 11.55 -0.66 -6.57
N ALA A 66 10.79 -0.24 -5.55
CA ALA A 66 9.89 0.90 -5.66
C ALA A 66 10.67 2.19 -5.99
N GLU A 67 11.79 2.42 -5.31
CA GLU A 67 12.62 3.60 -5.50
C GLU A 67 13.25 3.67 -6.89
N ALA A 68 13.73 2.53 -7.40
CA ALA A 68 14.31 2.43 -8.74
C ALA A 68 13.30 2.85 -9.83
N GLU A 69 12.03 2.45 -9.67
CA GLU A 69 10.96 2.73 -10.61
C GLU A 69 10.51 4.20 -10.63
N ILE A 70 10.54 4.87 -9.47
CA ILE A 70 10.06 6.26 -9.37
C ILE A 70 11.18 7.30 -9.51
N THR A 71 12.44 6.86 -9.50
CA THR A 71 13.61 7.76 -9.59
C THR A 71 13.59 8.64 -10.83
N SER A 72 13.07 8.17 -11.96
CA SER A 72 12.98 8.97 -13.19
C SER A 72 11.77 9.92 -13.23
N CYS A 73 11.00 10.03 -12.14
CA CYS A 73 9.76 10.79 -12.10
C CYS A 73 8.78 10.39 -13.23
N PRO A 74 8.37 9.11 -13.33
CA PRO A 74 7.49 8.65 -14.39
C PRO A 74 6.13 9.37 -14.37
N THR A 75 5.56 9.56 -15.56
CA THR A 75 4.26 10.24 -15.74
C THR A 75 3.10 9.27 -15.87
N THR A 76 3.36 7.96 -15.92
CA THR A 76 2.36 6.91 -16.11
C THR A 76 2.42 5.88 -15.00
N ASP A 77 1.25 5.36 -14.60
CA ASP A 77 1.10 4.20 -13.71
C ASP A 77 1.47 2.90 -14.44
N LYS A 78 2.75 2.74 -14.78
CA LYS A 78 3.35 1.58 -15.46
C LYS A 78 4.81 1.45 -15.05
N PHE A 79 5.13 0.38 -14.34
CA PHE A 79 6.46 0.14 -13.76
C PHE A 79 6.98 -1.20 -14.27
N ALA A 80 7.86 -1.16 -15.26
CA ALA A 80 8.24 -2.34 -16.05
C ALA A 80 9.17 -3.31 -15.30
N GLY A 81 9.91 -2.84 -14.28
CA GLY A 81 10.74 -3.67 -13.43
C GLY A 81 10.01 -4.31 -12.26
N LEU A 82 8.69 -4.10 -12.13
CA LEU A 82 7.86 -4.77 -11.13
C LEU A 82 7.15 -5.99 -11.71
N THR A 83 7.32 -7.13 -11.06
CA THR A 83 6.65 -8.39 -11.39
C THR A 83 5.55 -8.77 -10.40
N THR A 84 5.47 -8.06 -9.27
CA THR A 84 4.49 -8.26 -8.20
C THR A 84 3.52 -7.09 -8.12
N ALA A 85 2.49 -7.21 -7.28
CA ALA A 85 1.51 -6.17 -7.09
C ALA A 85 2.15 -4.90 -6.53
N TYR A 86 1.62 -3.76 -6.94
CA TYR A 86 2.02 -2.46 -6.41
C TYR A 86 0.82 -1.51 -6.34
N ASN A 87 0.91 -0.51 -5.48
CA ASN A 87 0.04 0.66 -5.45
C ASN A 87 0.84 1.92 -5.74
N TYR A 88 0.34 2.73 -6.66
CA TYR A 88 0.92 4.01 -7.07
C TYR A 88 -0.04 5.16 -6.75
N GLU A 89 0.52 6.30 -6.32
CA GLU A 89 -0.19 7.58 -6.27
C GLU A 89 0.68 8.74 -6.74
N LYS A 90 -0.02 9.75 -7.26
CA LYS A 90 0.52 11.08 -7.48
C LYS A 90 -0.21 12.04 -6.55
N MET A 91 0.53 12.72 -5.68
CA MET A 91 -0.02 13.59 -4.65
C MET A 91 0.70 14.94 -4.65
N ALA A 92 0.25 15.89 -3.82
CA ALA A 92 0.97 17.14 -3.60
C ALA A 92 2.40 16.89 -3.08
N GLU A 93 3.34 17.79 -3.38
CA GLU A 93 4.71 17.76 -2.84
C GLU A 93 4.72 17.56 -1.31
N GLY A 94 5.67 16.76 -0.82
CA GLY A 94 5.84 16.47 0.61
C GLY A 94 4.89 15.41 1.17
N LYS A 95 4.04 14.81 0.34
CA LYS A 95 3.22 13.65 0.73
C LYS A 95 4.06 12.37 0.78
N ALA A 96 3.72 11.51 1.74
CA ALA A 96 4.47 10.29 2.05
C ALA A 96 3.61 9.02 1.87
N PRO A 97 4.22 7.82 1.94
CA PRO A 97 3.49 6.55 1.78
C PRO A 97 2.25 6.40 2.67
N LEU A 98 2.27 6.91 3.91
CA LEU A 98 1.08 6.89 4.79
C LEU A 98 -0.10 7.68 4.22
N ASP A 99 0.14 8.85 3.59
CA ASP A 99 -0.92 9.65 2.97
C ASP A 99 -1.59 8.90 1.81
N ALA A 100 -0.78 8.23 0.99
CA ALA A 100 -1.27 7.42 -0.12
C ALA A 100 -2.05 6.20 0.39
N ALA A 101 -1.50 5.48 1.37
CA ALA A 101 -2.17 4.34 1.99
C ALA A 101 -3.52 4.72 2.61
N THR A 102 -3.58 5.86 3.29
CA THR A 102 -4.83 6.41 3.82
C THR A 102 -5.84 6.65 2.70
N THR A 103 -5.40 7.22 1.58
CA THR A 103 -6.25 7.47 0.42
C THR A 103 -6.80 6.17 -0.19
N TRP A 104 -6.00 5.10 -0.24
CA TRP A 104 -6.42 3.81 -0.77
C TRP A 104 -7.57 3.20 0.05
N VAL A 105 -7.46 3.30 1.37
CA VAL A 105 -8.48 2.83 2.31
C VAL A 105 -9.73 3.69 2.22
N THR A 106 -9.59 5.02 2.34
CA THR A 106 -10.75 5.94 2.34
C THR A 106 -11.52 5.92 1.03
N THR A 107 -10.84 5.74 -0.11
CA THR A 107 -11.51 5.57 -1.42
C THR A 107 -12.49 4.40 -1.41
N TYR A 108 -12.19 3.33 -0.66
CA TYR A 108 -13.10 2.20 -0.47
C TYR A 108 -14.13 2.47 0.64
N THR A 109 -13.68 2.88 1.83
CA THR A 109 -14.52 2.98 3.04
C THR A 109 -15.54 4.11 2.98
N ASP A 110 -15.25 5.21 2.28
CA ASP A 110 -16.21 6.30 2.05
C ASP A 110 -17.22 5.97 0.94
N GLY A 111 -16.97 4.87 0.21
CA GLY A 111 -17.83 4.35 -0.83
C GLY A 111 -19.04 3.58 -0.30
N SER A 112 -19.97 3.32 -1.21
CA SER A 112 -21.19 2.53 -1.01
C SER A 112 -21.23 1.29 -1.91
N VAL A 113 -20.05 0.74 -2.26
CA VAL A 113 -19.94 -0.49 -3.07
C VAL A 113 -19.62 -1.68 -2.17
N ALA A 114 -20.46 -2.69 -2.17
CA ALA A 114 -20.27 -3.86 -1.30
C ALA A 114 -19.02 -4.66 -1.69
N TRP A 115 -18.30 -5.17 -0.68
CA TRP A 115 -17.24 -6.15 -0.90
C TRP A 115 -17.82 -7.49 -1.36
N PRO A 116 -17.19 -8.23 -2.29
CA PRO A 116 -17.64 -9.56 -2.67
C PRO A 116 -17.64 -10.52 -1.48
N ARG A 117 -18.75 -11.21 -1.23
CA ARG A 117 -18.91 -12.14 -0.09
C ARG A 117 -17.87 -13.26 -0.02
N LYS A 118 -17.27 -13.63 -1.15
CA LYS A 118 -16.24 -14.67 -1.25
C LYS A 118 -14.82 -14.15 -1.08
N ASN A 119 -14.63 -12.86 -0.82
CA ASN A 119 -13.31 -12.21 -0.79
C ASN A 119 -12.49 -12.37 -2.09
N ILE A 120 -13.17 -12.56 -3.22
CA ILE A 120 -12.56 -12.68 -4.55
C ILE A 120 -13.07 -11.53 -5.41
N LEU A 121 -12.15 -10.66 -5.85
CA LEU A 121 -12.46 -9.58 -6.78
C LEU A 121 -12.62 -10.14 -8.19
N THR A 122 -13.74 -9.83 -8.85
CA THR A 122 -13.94 -10.15 -10.27
C THR A 122 -13.39 -9.04 -11.16
N ALA A 123 -13.34 -9.26 -12.47
CA ALA A 123 -12.97 -8.23 -13.45
C ALA A 123 -13.78 -6.93 -13.28
N THR A 124 -15.05 -7.00 -12.88
CA THR A 124 -15.88 -5.83 -12.61
C THR A 124 -15.38 -5.03 -11.41
N GLN A 125 -15.00 -5.69 -10.31
CA GLN A 125 -14.42 -4.97 -9.16
C GLN A 125 -13.04 -4.43 -9.50
N LEU A 126 -12.22 -5.18 -10.23
CA LEU A 126 -10.90 -4.73 -10.67
C LEU A 126 -10.98 -3.52 -11.61
N GLY A 127 -12.04 -3.41 -12.41
CA GLY A 127 -12.34 -2.23 -13.23
C GLY A 127 -12.91 -1.04 -12.46
N ASN A 128 -13.29 -1.21 -11.19
CA ASN A 128 -13.81 -0.14 -10.35
C ASN A 128 -12.71 0.41 -9.44
N ARG A 129 -12.33 1.67 -9.66
CA ARG A 129 -11.24 2.36 -8.92
C ARG A 129 -11.26 2.23 -7.39
N LYS A 130 -12.42 1.93 -6.79
CA LYS A 130 -12.56 1.76 -5.33
C LYS A 130 -11.94 0.48 -4.78
N PHE A 131 -11.76 -0.57 -5.59
CA PHE A 131 -11.30 -1.88 -5.11
C PHE A 131 -9.80 -2.11 -5.25
N PRO A 132 -9.13 -1.86 -6.39
CA PRO A 132 -7.79 -2.39 -6.63
C PRO A 132 -6.75 -1.98 -5.59
N LYS A 133 -6.73 -0.71 -5.18
CA LYS A 133 -5.70 -0.22 -4.26
C LYS A 133 -5.89 -0.76 -2.85
N PHE A 134 -7.12 -0.67 -2.34
CA PHE A 134 -7.49 -1.25 -1.05
C PHE A 134 -7.30 -2.77 -1.04
N GLY A 135 -7.76 -3.47 -2.09
CA GLY A 135 -7.64 -4.92 -2.23
C GLY A 135 -6.20 -5.43 -2.27
N LYS A 136 -5.27 -4.67 -2.85
CA LYS A 136 -3.84 -5.00 -2.80
C LYS A 136 -3.26 -4.86 -1.39
N MET A 137 -3.66 -3.83 -0.62
CA MET A 137 -3.23 -3.70 0.79
C MET A 137 -3.70 -4.88 1.65
N ILE A 138 -4.94 -5.32 1.44
CA ILE A 138 -5.56 -6.41 2.21
C ILE A 138 -5.46 -7.77 1.49
N ASN A 139 -4.51 -7.94 0.57
CA ASN A 139 -4.28 -9.23 -0.08
C ASN A 139 -3.68 -10.19 0.96
N ALA A 140 -4.42 -11.23 1.34
CA ALA A 140 -3.99 -12.20 2.35
C ALA A 140 -2.70 -12.94 1.95
N ASN A 141 -2.40 -13.06 0.65
CA ASN A 141 -1.18 -13.70 0.16
C ASN A 141 0.06 -12.81 0.28
N ALA A 142 -0.11 -11.50 0.45
CA ALA A 142 1.02 -10.58 0.63
C ALA A 142 1.49 -10.62 2.10
N THR A 143 2.77 -10.88 2.31
CA THR A 143 3.43 -10.98 3.63
C THR A 143 4.49 -9.90 3.85
N ALA A 144 4.82 -9.13 2.82
CA ALA A 144 5.76 -8.03 2.91
C ALA A 144 5.33 -6.83 2.08
N VAL A 145 5.78 -5.65 2.50
CA VAL A 145 5.61 -4.39 1.76
C VAL A 145 6.89 -3.56 1.84
N GLY A 146 7.22 -2.89 0.75
CA GLY A 146 8.25 -1.84 0.72
C GLY A 146 7.75 -0.67 -0.10
N CYS A 147 7.93 0.54 0.41
CA CYS A 147 7.44 1.76 -0.23
C CYS A 147 8.59 2.69 -0.58
N ALA A 148 8.37 3.58 -1.53
CA ALA A 148 9.25 4.70 -1.83
C ALA A 148 8.41 5.92 -2.21
N TYR A 149 9.00 7.11 -2.07
CA TYR A 149 8.42 8.33 -2.62
C TYR A 149 9.50 9.22 -3.23
N LYS A 150 9.08 10.09 -4.15
CA LYS A 150 9.93 11.11 -4.75
C LYS A 150 9.12 12.35 -5.12
N ASP A 151 9.53 13.50 -4.59
CA ASP A 151 9.02 14.78 -5.06
C ASP A 151 9.60 15.07 -6.46
N CYS A 152 8.71 15.32 -7.41
CA CYS A 152 8.98 15.46 -8.82
C CYS A 152 8.43 16.78 -9.34
N THR A 153 9.14 17.41 -10.27
CA THR A 153 8.65 18.60 -10.97
C THR A 153 8.18 18.21 -12.37
N PHE A 154 6.88 18.40 -12.61
CA PHE A 154 6.23 18.15 -13.90
C PHE A 154 5.84 19.50 -14.52
N ASN A 155 6.65 19.99 -15.46
CA ASN A 155 6.55 21.35 -15.99
C ASN A 155 6.66 22.38 -14.84
N ALA A 156 5.55 23.05 -14.49
CA ALA A 156 5.49 24.01 -13.38
C ALA A 156 4.85 23.43 -12.09
N ALA A 157 4.32 22.21 -12.13
CA ALA A 157 3.69 21.57 -10.99
C ALA A 157 4.70 20.73 -10.21
N LYS A 158 4.62 20.76 -8.88
CA LYS A 158 5.39 19.89 -8.00
C LYS A 158 4.47 18.87 -7.35
N GLU A 159 4.80 17.60 -7.52
CA GLU A 159 3.99 16.48 -7.08
C GLU A 159 4.88 15.37 -6.52
N ALA A 160 4.42 14.73 -5.44
CA ALA A 160 5.04 13.51 -4.92
C ALA A 160 4.54 12.31 -5.72
N ILE A 161 5.47 11.52 -6.26
CA ILE A 161 5.19 10.14 -6.69
C ILE A 161 5.39 9.24 -5.49
N ILE A 162 4.42 8.37 -5.22
CA ILE A 162 4.47 7.40 -4.14
C ILE A 162 4.18 6.02 -4.71
N LEU A 163 4.98 5.03 -4.34
CA LEU A 163 4.86 3.65 -4.82
C LEU A 163 5.11 2.69 -3.66
N CYS A 164 4.17 1.78 -3.41
CA CYS A 164 4.34 0.65 -2.50
C CYS A 164 4.23 -0.66 -3.27
N VAL A 165 5.20 -1.54 -3.08
CA VAL A 165 5.32 -2.83 -3.74
C VAL A 165 5.10 -3.93 -2.70
N TYR A 166 4.38 -4.97 -3.10
CA TYR A 166 4.09 -6.14 -2.27
C TYR A 166 4.83 -7.36 -2.81
N ASP A 167 5.05 -8.37 -1.98
CA ASP A 167 5.68 -9.65 -2.36
C ASP A 167 4.73 -10.60 -3.12
N ALA A 168 3.42 -10.33 -3.12
CA ALA A 168 2.42 -11.10 -3.86
C ALA A 168 1.92 -10.37 -5.11
N ALA A 169 1.37 -11.14 -6.06
CA ALA A 169 0.70 -10.66 -7.26
C ALA A 169 -0.76 -10.24 -7.01
#